data_AF-A0A2H3E642-F1
#
_entry.id   AF-A0A2H3E642-F1
#
_cell.length_a   1.000
_cell.length_b   1.000
_cell.length_c   1.000
_cell.angle_alpha   90.00
_cell.angle_beta   90.00
_cell.angle_gamma   90.00
#
_symmetry.space_group_name_H-M   'P 1'
#
loop_
_entity.id
_entity.type
_entity.pdbx_description
1 polymer ?
#
loop_
_entity_poly.entity_id
_entity_poly.type
_entity_poly.pdbx_seq_one_letter_code
_entity_poly.pdbx_strand_id
1 'polypeptide(L)'
;MGTSTYGSGYPGTASRGVAGLGFPFYYWPLAWGGIGLGSAAYLHNNEYGRPDNSSRPGGVMTYATFPASSGNATFHVVADNNTVASLITDLTSNCSSVINTSSTSSAPITFNDSDSSNPKPEQSVQYYRASSVALTVDGYNNTGALQDDTANTPIPSWVDTNALNCLNSTIGVAVPLVDGVARQWIAPNVGLVALLWVFYHLCSFF
;
A
#
# COMPACT_ATOMS: atom_id res chain seq x y z
N MET A 1 9.32 -5.00 -0.13
CA MET A 1 9.30 -3.57 -0.53
C MET A 1 8.98 -3.49 -2.01
N GLY A 2 8.37 -2.40 -2.47
CA GLY A 2 8.15 -2.13 -3.90
C GLY A 2 9.25 -1.23 -4.48
N THR A 3 8.89 -0.42 -5.47
CA THR A 3 9.67 0.69 -6.04
C THR A 3 8.80 1.96 -6.08
N SER A 4 9.24 3.03 -6.73
CA SER A 4 8.41 4.22 -7.01
C SER A 4 7.32 3.99 -8.09
N THR A 5 7.24 2.77 -8.65
CA THR A 5 6.26 2.42 -9.67
C THR A 5 5.06 1.72 -9.06
N TYR A 6 3.85 2.19 -9.41
CA TYR A 6 2.60 1.55 -8.98
C TYR A 6 2.49 0.13 -9.56
N GLY A 7 2.00 -0.83 -8.77
CA GLY A 7 2.02 -2.26 -9.10
C GLY A 7 3.28 -3.00 -8.65
N SER A 8 4.27 -2.29 -8.08
CA SER A 8 5.47 -2.92 -7.55
C SER A 8 5.25 -3.60 -6.19
N GLY A 9 6.15 -4.52 -5.85
CA GLY A 9 6.15 -5.23 -4.57
C GLY A 9 5.24 -6.46 -4.52
N TYR A 10 4.69 -6.89 -5.67
CA TYR A 10 3.99 -8.16 -5.81
C TYR A 10 4.97 -9.35 -5.88
N PRO A 11 4.77 -10.42 -5.08
CA PRO A 11 5.61 -11.61 -5.17
C PRO A 11 5.51 -12.29 -6.54
N GLY A 12 6.64 -12.51 -7.20
CA GLY A 12 6.72 -13.27 -8.45
C GLY A 12 6.10 -12.59 -9.67
N THR A 13 5.76 -11.30 -9.59
CA THR A 13 5.20 -10.54 -10.73
C THR A 13 5.80 -9.15 -10.76
N ALA A 14 6.31 -8.77 -11.93
CA ALA A 14 6.66 -7.39 -12.25
C ALA A 14 5.57 -6.84 -13.18
N SER A 15 4.78 -5.90 -12.67
CA SER A 15 3.72 -5.25 -13.44
C SER A 15 3.70 -3.75 -13.17
N ARG A 16 3.27 -2.98 -14.17
CA ARG A 16 2.83 -1.60 -13.98
C ARG A 16 1.34 -1.61 -13.72
N GLY A 17 0.95 -1.14 -12.55
CA GLY A 17 -0.40 -1.24 -12.03
C GLY A 17 -0.75 -2.59 -11.45
N VAL A 18 -1.99 -2.68 -11.01
CA VAL A 18 -2.49 -3.76 -10.15
C VAL A 18 -3.61 -4.57 -10.75
N ALA A 19 -3.98 -4.30 -12.00
CA ALA A 19 -5.12 -4.96 -12.63
C ALA A 19 -4.99 -6.50 -12.61
N GLY A 20 -6.03 -7.19 -12.13
CA GLY A 20 -6.08 -8.64 -12.03
C GLY A 20 -5.16 -9.24 -10.97
N LEU A 21 -4.54 -8.42 -10.11
CA LEU A 21 -3.65 -8.91 -9.06
C LEU A 21 -4.40 -9.21 -7.75
N GLY A 22 -3.84 -10.10 -6.95
CA GLY A 22 -4.42 -10.46 -5.64
C GLY A 22 -4.05 -9.49 -4.52
N PHE A 23 -4.29 -9.92 -3.28
CA PHE A 23 -3.95 -9.19 -2.06
C PHE A 23 -2.92 -9.98 -1.22
N PRO A 24 -1.64 -10.02 -1.63
CA PRO A 24 -0.63 -10.84 -0.95
C PRO A 24 -0.37 -10.41 0.51
N PHE A 25 -0.79 -9.20 0.89
CA PHE A 25 -0.62 -8.63 2.23
C PHE A 25 -1.96 -8.21 2.86
N TYR A 26 -3.08 -8.85 2.49
CA TYR A 26 -4.44 -8.60 2.97
C TYR A 26 -5.06 -7.25 2.56
N TYR A 27 -4.30 -6.16 2.63
CA TYR A 27 -4.73 -4.83 2.22
C TYR A 27 -4.86 -4.71 0.70
N TRP A 28 -5.77 -3.83 0.28
CA TRP A 28 -6.03 -3.56 -1.12
C TRP A 28 -5.03 -2.53 -1.68
N PRO A 29 -4.63 -2.62 -2.95
CA PRO A 29 -3.85 -1.58 -3.60
C PRO A 29 -4.52 -0.21 -3.53
N LEU A 30 -3.75 0.88 -3.48
CA LEU A 30 -4.28 2.24 -3.45
C LEU A 30 -5.12 2.57 -4.69
N ALA A 31 -6.29 3.17 -4.49
CA ALA A 31 -7.11 3.65 -5.60
C ALA A 31 -6.88 5.16 -5.77
N TRP A 32 -6.05 5.56 -6.73
CA TRP A 32 -5.75 6.98 -6.98
C TRP A 32 -6.91 7.78 -7.63
N GLY A 33 -8.08 7.15 -7.82
CA GLY A 33 -9.28 7.77 -8.37
C GLY A 33 -9.17 8.11 -9.86
N GLY A 34 -9.96 9.06 -10.35
CA GLY A 34 -9.86 9.58 -11.74
C GLY A 34 -10.40 8.65 -12.85
N ILE A 35 -10.42 9.17 -14.09
CA ILE A 35 -10.76 8.40 -15.30
C ILE A 35 -9.43 7.99 -15.95
N GLY A 36 -9.08 6.71 -15.87
CA GLY A 36 -7.89 6.19 -16.52
C GLY A 36 -7.96 6.34 -18.04
N LEU A 37 -7.22 7.29 -18.59
CA LEU A 37 -7.11 7.54 -20.03
C LEU A 37 -5.64 7.62 -20.44
N GLY A 38 -5.32 7.04 -21.61
CA GLY A 38 -3.96 7.06 -22.15
C GLY A 38 -2.97 6.14 -21.41
N SER A 39 -1.68 6.45 -21.52
CA SER A 39 -0.57 5.63 -20.99
C SER A 39 -0.47 5.55 -19.46
N ALA A 40 -1.36 6.25 -18.73
CA ALA A 40 -1.42 6.27 -17.27
C ALA A 40 -2.65 5.53 -16.72
N ALA A 41 -3.43 4.85 -17.57
CA ALA A 41 -4.71 4.23 -17.18
C ALA A 41 -4.56 3.20 -16.04
N TYR A 42 -3.40 2.57 -15.91
CA TYR A 42 -3.10 1.61 -14.86
C TYR A 42 -3.08 2.21 -13.44
N LEU A 43 -2.92 3.53 -13.29
CA LEU A 43 -2.98 4.24 -12.00
C LEU A 43 -4.41 4.44 -11.50
N HIS A 44 -5.38 4.41 -12.41
CA HIS A 44 -6.77 4.83 -12.19
C HIS A 44 -7.76 3.67 -12.42
N ASN A 45 -7.30 2.45 -12.14
CA ASN A 45 -8.14 1.25 -12.20
C ASN A 45 -9.15 1.23 -11.03
N ASN A 46 -10.39 0.83 -11.30
CA ASN A 46 -11.50 0.78 -10.34
C ASN A 46 -11.84 -0.64 -9.83
N GLU A 47 -11.05 -1.65 -10.17
CA GLU A 47 -11.22 -3.07 -9.77
C GLU A 47 -11.30 -3.22 -8.25
N TYR A 48 -10.53 -2.40 -7.53
CA TYR A 48 -10.46 -2.40 -6.06
C TYR A 48 -11.31 -1.27 -5.44
N GLY A 49 -12.27 -0.74 -6.19
CA GLY A 49 -13.16 0.33 -5.77
C GLY A 49 -12.50 1.71 -5.76
N ARG A 50 -13.29 2.69 -5.29
CA ARG A 50 -12.88 4.10 -5.16
C ARG A 50 -12.18 4.36 -3.81
N PRO A 51 -11.41 5.46 -3.67
CA PRO A 51 -10.76 5.81 -2.41
C PRO A 51 -11.71 5.87 -1.19
N ASP A 52 -12.96 6.25 -1.40
CA ASP A 52 -14.01 6.36 -0.38
C ASP A 52 -14.74 5.04 -0.05
N ASN A 53 -14.31 3.92 -0.64
CA ASN A 53 -14.94 2.63 -0.41
C ASN A 53 -14.68 2.11 1.02
N SER A 54 -15.70 2.16 1.88
CA SER A 54 -15.63 1.70 3.27
C SER A 54 -15.52 0.18 3.43
N SER A 55 -15.73 -0.60 2.36
CA SER A 55 -15.53 -2.06 2.38
C SER A 55 -14.05 -2.46 2.23
N ARG A 56 -13.15 -1.50 1.97
CA ARG A 56 -11.71 -1.75 1.94
C ARG A 56 -11.25 -2.25 3.33
N PRO A 57 -10.45 -3.33 3.40
CA PRO A 57 -9.84 -3.77 4.64
C PRO A 57 -8.99 -2.65 5.26
N GLY A 58 -9.24 -2.34 6.53
CA GLY A 58 -8.60 -1.23 7.23
C GLY A 58 -9.30 0.13 7.04
N GLY A 59 -10.39 0.19 6.28
CA GLY A 59 -11.20 1.39 6.07
C GLY A 59 -10.88 2.13 4.77
N VAL A 60 -11.52 3.28 4.59
CA VAL A 60 -11.32 4.14 3.40
C VAL A 60 -9.87 4.59 3.26
N MET A 61 -9.49 5.00 2.05
CA MET A 61 -8.16 5.55 1.80
C MET A 61 -8.00 6.89 2.53
N THR A 62 -6.88 7.03 3.21
CA THR A 62 -6.51 8.22 3.99
C THR A 62 -5.03 8.51 3.79
N TYR A 63 -4.59 9.66 4.26
CA TYR A 63 -3.18 10.01 4.32
C TYR A 63 -2.82 10.78 5.59
N ALA A 64 -1.53 10.85 5.87
CA ALA A 64 -0.96 11.66 6.94
C ALA A 64 0.26 12.41 6.43
N THR A 65 0.45 13.64 6.93
CA THR A 65 1.49 14.57 6.50
C THR A 65 2.62 14.62 7.51
N PHE A 66 3.86 14.54 7.02
CA PHE A 66 5.10 14.54 7.78
C PHE A 66 6.08 15.54 7.16
N PRO A 67 6.08 16.80 7.61
CA PRO A 67 7.06 17.78 7.14
C PRO A 67 8.46 17.42 7.64
N ALA A 68 9.48 17.55 6.81
CA ALA A 68 10.87 17.40 7.24
C ALA A 68 11.24 18.47 8.28
N SER A 69 12.12 18.14 9.22
CA SER A 69 12.67 19.13 10.16
C SER A 69 13.63 20.11 9.48
N SER A 70 14.27 19.67 8.40
CA SER A 70 15.19 20.44 7.57
C SER A 70 14.74 20.50 6.12
N GLY A 71 14.98 21.64 5.48
CA GLY A 71 14.56 21.87 4.10
C GLY A 71 13.06 22.16 3.96
N ASN A 72 12.56 22.02 2.73
CA ASN A 72 11.18 22.35 2.34
C ASN A 72 10.39 21.13 1.88
N ALA A 73 10.83 19.92 2.25
CA ALA A 73 10.18 18.68 1.84
C ALA A 73 9.02 18.34 2.80
N THR A 74 7.86 18.07 2.22
CA THR A 74 6.70 17.53 2.95
C THR A 74 6.39 16.16 2.40
N PHE A 75 6.39 15.17 3.29
CA PHE A 75 6.10 13.78 2.94
C PHE A 75 4.64 13.46 3.30
N HIS A 76 4.01 12.60 2.51
CA HIS A 76 2.73 12.00 2.87
C HIS A 76 2.79 10.49 2.82
N VAL A 77 2.16 9.85 3.79
CA VAL A 77 1.91 8.41 3.76
C VAL A 77 0.46 8.20 3.42
N VAL A 78 0.19 7.42 2.37
CA VAL A 78 -1.15 7.12 1.87
C VAL A 78 -1.42 5.63 2.03
N ALA A 79 -2.52 5.26 2.70
CA ALA A 79 -2.94 3.88 2.96
C ALA A 79 -4.42 3.82 3.35
N ASP A 80 -4.91 2.66 3.81
CA ASP A 80 -6.18 2.58 4.53
C ASP A 80 -6.12 3.29 5.90
N ASN A 81 -7.28 3.68 6.43
CA ASN A 81 -7.40 4.43 7.68
C ASN A 81 -6.67 3.81 8.87
N ASN A 82 -6.79 2.50 9.08
CA ASN A 82 -6.16 1.81 10.20
C ASN A 82 -4.64 1.77 10.05
N THR A 83 -4.14 1.50 8.84
CA THR A 83 -2.70 1.51 8.55
C THR A 83 -2.12 2.92 8.73
N VAL A 84 -2.77 3.97 8.24
CA VAL A 84 -2.30 5.36 8.47
C VAL A 84 -2.29 5.70 9.96
N ALA A 85 -3.34 5.33 10.71
CA ALA A 85 -3.40 5.60 12.15
C ALA A 85 -2.25 4.93 12.92
N SER A 86 -1.89 3.69 12.56
CA SER A 86 -0.71 3.00 13.12
C SER A 86 0.58 3.74 12.75
N LEU A 87 0.75 4.04 11.46
CA LEU A 87 1.99 4.64 10.95
C LEU A 87 2.23 6.06 11.48
N ILE A 88 1.20 6.84 11.81
CA ILE A 88 1.39 8.12 12.51
C ILE A 88 2.18 7.91 13.79
N THR A 89 1.79 6.94 14.62
CA THR A 89 2.46 6.67 15.89
C THR A 89 3.89 6.17 15.67
N ASP A 90 4.09 5.25 14.72
CA ASP A 90 5.40 4.66 14.44
C ASP A 90 6.37 5.69 13.84
N LEU A 91 5.91 6.52 12.91
CA LEU A 91 6.76 7.52 12.25
C LEU A 91 7.07 8.68 13.18
N THR A 92 6.10 9.15 13.96
CA THR A 92 6.35 10.21 14.94
C THR A 92 7.33 9.78 16.03
N SER A 93 7.30 8.51 16.46
CA SER A 93 8.22 8.01 17.48
C SER A 93 9.62 7.69 16.95
N ASN A 94 9.74 7.10 15.75
CA ASN A 94 11.03 6.68 15.21
C ASN A 94 11.76 7.78 14.43
N CYS A 95 11.03 8.73 13.85
CA CYS A 95 11.59 9.78 12.98
C CYS A 95 11.53 11.19 13.58
N SER A 96 11.24 11.34 14.88
CA SER A 96 11.09 12.64 15.55
C SER A 96 12.29 13.59 15.40
N SER A 97 13.49 13.06 15.14
CA SER A 97 14.71 13.85 14.94
C SER A 97 14.85 14.45 13.54
N VAL A 98 14.10 13.95 12.56
CA VAL A 98 14.19 14.33 11.13
C VAL A 98 12.88 14.86 10.56
N ILE A 99 11.81 14.88 11.35
CA ILE A 99 10.51 15.46 10.98
C ILE A 99 10.11 16.56 11.97
N ASN A 100 9.30 17.51 11.51
CA ASN A 100 8.70 18.51 12.37
C ASN A 100 7.44 17.94 13.05
N THR A 101 7.62 17.39 14.25
CA THR A 101 6.55 16.76 15.03
C THR A 101 5.40 17.72 15.38
N SER A 102 5.66 19.03 15.45
CA SER A 102 4.63 20.05 15.73
C SER A 102 3.68 20.29 14.56
N SER A 103 4.08 19.90 13.34
CA SER A 103 3.32 20.09 12.11
C SER A 103 2.93 18.76 11.45
N THR A 104 3.14 17.64 12.14
CA THR A 104 2.78 16.30 11.66
C THR A 104 1.29 16.03 11.92
N SER A 105 0.64 15.28 11.03
CA SER A 105 -0.75 14.85 11.26
C SER A 105 -0.89 14.01 12.52
N SER A 106 -1.82 14.36 13.40
CA SER A 106 -2.16 13.59 14.61
C SER A 106 -3.23 12.52 14.37
N ALA A 107 -3.94 12.59 13.24
CA ALA A 107 -4.96 11.65 12.82
C ALA A 107 -4.96 11.49 11.29
N PRO A 108 -5.48 10.36 10.75
CA PRO A 108 -5.64 10.18 9.31
C PRO A 108 -6.57 11.24 8.70
N ILE A 109 -6.19 11.73 7.52
CA ILE A 109 -6.98 12.67 6.72
C ILE A 109 -7.60 11.90 5.56
N THR A 110 -8.91 12.06 5.34
CA THR A 110 -9.62 11.36 4.27
C THR A 110 -9.07 11.74 2.90
N PHE A 111 -8.79 10.73 2.07
CA PHE A 111 -8.39 10.96 0.70
C PHE A 111 -9.62 11.28 -0.18
N ASN A 112 -9.53 12.39 -0.92
CA ASN A 112 -10.52 12.85 -1.88
C ASN A 112 -9.86 13.00 -3.26
N ASP A 113 -10.23 12.16 -4.23
CA ASP A 113 -9.63 12.16 -5.56
C ASP A 113 -9.95 13.41 -6.40
N SER A 114 -10.91 14.23 -5.95
CA SER A 114 -11.24 15.51 -6.58
C SER A 114 -10.45 16.70 -6.02
N ASP A 115 -9.74 16.52 -4.90
CA ASP A 115 -8.95 17.58 -4.27
C ASP A 115 -7.52 17.59 -4.84
N SER A 116 -7.15 18.70 -5.48
CA SER A 116 -5.84 18.86 -6.12
C SER A 116 -4.69 18.98 -5.13
N SER A 117 -4.97 19.23 -3.85
CA SER A 117 -3.99 19.28 -2.77
C SER A 117 -3.62 17.90 -2.20
N ASN A 118 -4.38 16.86 -2.54
CA ASN A 118 -4.08 15.51 -2.08
C ASN A 118 -2.85 14.92 -2.77
N PRO A 119 -2.16 13.98 -2.10
CA PRO A 119 -1.05 13.25 -2.67
C PRO A 119 -1.40 12.59 -4.01
N LYS A 120 -0.49 12.69 -4.97
CA LYS A 120 -0.68 12.17 -6.34
C LYS A 120 0.23 10.98 -6.62
N PRO A 121 -0.13 10.08 -7.55
CA PRO A 121 0.71 8.93 -7.90
C PRO A 121 2.09 9.35 -8.42
N GLU A 122 2.22 10.44 -9.18
CA GLU A 122 3.50 10.96 -9.67
C GLU A 122 4.41 11.52 -8.57
N GLN A 123 3.86 11.80 -7.39
CA GLN A 123 4.62 12.21 -6.21
C GLN A 123 5.15 11.02 -5.41
N SER A 124 4.81 9.78 -5.78
CA SER A 124 5.21 8.58 -5.06
C SER A 124 6.70 8.30 -5.23
N VAL A 125 7.41 8.29 -4.10
CA VAL A 125 8.83 7.92 -4.05
C VAL A 125 9.01 6.43 -3.75
N GLN A 126 8.03 5.80 -3.11
CA GLN A 126 8.09 4.39 -2.76
C GLN A 126 6.70 3.81 -2.49
N TYR A 127 6.41 2.65 -3.09
CA TYR A 127 5.27 1.81 -2.76
C TYR A 127 5.68 0.65 -1.84
N TYR A 128 4.77 0.24 -0.97
CA TYR A 128 4.96 -0.85 -0.02
C TYR A 128 3.79 -1.83 -0.12
N ARG A 129 4.07 -3.09 0.26
CA ARG A 129 3.08 -4.18 0.34
C ARG A 129 2.14 -4.22 -0.88
N ALA A 130 2.71 -4.52 -2.05
CA ALA A 130 1.94 -4.66 -3.28
C ALA A 130 1.09 -3.41 -3.61
N SER A 131 1.70 -2.23 -3.45
CA SER A 131 1.07 -0.92 -3.68
C SER A 131 -0.15 -0.60 -2.80
N SER A 132 -0.25 -1.21 -1.63
CA SER A 132 -1.31 -0.90 -0.63
C SER A 132 -0.97 0.31 0.23
N VAL A 133 0.31 0.70 0.27
CA VAL A 133 0.80 1.89 0.96
C VAL A 133 1.77 2.63 0.04
N ALA A 134 1.74 3.96 0.06
CA ALA A 134 2.66 4.82 -0.67
C ALA A 134 3.26 5.87 0.25
N LEU A 135 4.53 6.18 0.02
CA LEU A 135 5.20 7.37 0.51
C LEU A 135 5.32 8.34 -0.66
N THR A 136 4.82 9.56 -0.50
CA THR A 136 4.88 10.63 -1.50
C THR A 136 5.63 11.85 -0.97
N VAL A 137 6.07 12.71 -1.88
CA VAL A 137 6.72 13.99 -1.54
C VAL A 137 6.09 15.13 -2.34
N ASP A 138 5.70 16.20 -1.68
CA ASP A 138 5.14 17.38 -2.33
C ASP A 138 6.13 18.03 -3.29
N GLY A 139 5.63 18.43 -4.46
CA GLY A 139 6.45 19.04 -5.52
C GLY A 139 7.32 18.05 -6.33
N TYR A 140 7.43 16.78 -5.92
CA TYR A 140 8.07 15.76 -6.75
C TYR A 140 7.15 15.37 -7.91
N ASN A 141 7.71 15.21 -9.11
CA ASN A 141 6.98 14.83 -10.31
C ASN A 141 7.76 13.76 -11.06
N ASN A 142 7.38 12.50 -10.83
CA ASN A 142 7.91 11.35 -11.53
C ASN A 142 7.14 11.12 -12.84
N THR A 143 7.61 11.73 -13.92
CA THR A 143 6.99 11.55 -15.24
C THR A 143 7.07 10.09 -15.73
N GLY A 144 8.09 9.35 -15.29
CA GLY A 144 8.23 7.92 -15.56
C GLY A 144 7.22 7.03 -14.83
N ALA A 145 6.57 7.53 -13.78
CA ALA A 145 5.44 6.84 -13.14
C ALA A 145 4.11 7.02 -13.88
N LEU A 146 4.05 7.90 -14.88
CA LEU A 146 2.83 8.19 -15.66
C LEU A 146 2.84 7.58 -17.06
N GLN A 147 3.95 6.96 -17.46
CA GLN A 147 4.11 6.38 -18.79
C GLN A 147 4.71 4.99 -18.69
N ASP A 148 4.22 4.10 -19.54
CA ASP A 148 4.86 2.80 -19.76
C ASP A 148 6.23 3.00 -20.41
N ASP A 149 7.18 2.14 -20.05
CA ASP A 149 8.55 2.10 -20.59
C ASP A 149 9.43 3.35 -20.40
N THR A 150 9.03 4.28 -19.53
CA THR A 150 9.85 5.44 -19.14
C THR A 150 10.53 5.21 -17.79
N ALA A 151 11.82 5.55 -17.70
CA ALA A 151 12.57 5.48 -16.44
C ALA A 151 12.03 6.50 -15.42
N ASN A 152 12.02 6.12 -14.14
CA ASN A 152 11.57 7.00 -13.07
C ASN A 152 12.49 8.23 -12.94
N THR A 153 11.90 9.40 -12.73
CA THR A 153 12.64 10.64 -12.47
C THR A 153 13.43 10.50 -11.17
N PRO A 154 14.74 10.82 -11.12
CA PRO A 154 15.51 10.74 -9.87
C PRO A 154 14.92 11.63 -8.77
N ILE A 155 15.10 11.23 -7.52
CA ILE A 155 14.70 12.04 -6.36
C ILE A 155 15.47 13.37 -6.39
N PRO A 156 14.79 14.52 -6.33
CA PRO A 156 15.46 15.81 -6.38
C PRO A 156 16.37 16.06 -5.17
N SER A 157 17.43 16.84 -5.37
CA SER A 157 18.40 17.17 -4.32
C SER A 157 17.85 18.04 -3.18
N TRP A 158 16.69 18.66 -3.36
CA TRP A 158 16.01 19.44 -2.32
C TRP A 158 15.23 18.55 -1.32
N VAL A 159 15.02 17.27 -1.65
CA VAL A 159 14.37 16.32 -0.75
C VAL A 159 15.32 15.98 0.39
N ASP A 160 14.85 16.12 1.62
CA ASP A 160 15.61 15.71 2.79
C ASP A 160 15.79 14.19 2.80
N THR A 161 17.01 13.73 2.51
CA THR A 161 17.34 12.31 2.41
C THR A 161 17.34 11.61 3.77
N ASN A 162 17.59 12.32 4.88
CA ASN A 162 17.54 11.74 6.21
C ASN A 162 16.08 11.45 6.60
N ALA A 163 15.19 12.41 6.37
CA ALA A 163 13.75 12.24 6.56
C ALA A 163 13.22 11.12 5.65
N LEU A 164 13.56 11.13 4.36
CA LEU A 164 13.16 10.11 3.40
C LEU A 164 13.61 8.70 3.85
N ASN A 165 14.86 8.55 4.27
CA ASN A 165 15.39 7.26 4.70
C ASN A 165 14.73 6.76 5.99
N CYS A 166 14.52 7.65 6.96
CA CYS A 166 13.84 7.28 8.20
C CYS A 166 12.41 6.82 7.96
N LEU A 167 11.64 7.61 7.19
CA LEU A 167 10.26 7.29 6.85
C LEU A 167 10.20 5.97 6.06
N ASN A 168 11.04 5.81 5.03
CA ASN A 168 11.06 4.61 4.19
C ASN A 168 11.39 3.34 5.00
N SER A 169 12.43 3.40 5.84
CA SER A 169 12.78 2.27 6.70
C SER A 169 11.69 1.94 7.71
N THR A 170 11.11 2.96 8.35
CA THR A 170 10.08 2.77 9.39
C THR A 170 8.81 2.18 8.77
N ILE A 171 8.31 2.74 7.67
CA ILE A 171 7.15 2.18 6.93
C ILE A 171 7.45 0.73 6.51
N GLY A 172 8.66 0.46 6.03
CA GLY A 172 9.02 -0.88 5.59
C GLY A 172 8.89 -1.96 6.66
N VAL A 173 9.12 -1.61 7.93
CA VAL A 173 9.01 -2.53 9.07
C VAL A 173 7.64 -2.46 9.74
N ALA A 174 7.08 -1.27 9.87
CA ALA A 174 5.87 -1.00 10.66
C ALA A 174 4.56 -1.26 9.91
N VAL A 175 4.56 -1.29 8.57
CA VAL A 175 3.32 -1.59 7.83
C VAL A 175 2.80 -2.97 8.25
N PRO A 176 1.55 -3.05 8.76
CA PRO A 176 0.98 -4.28 9.26
C PRO A 176 1.09 -5.41 8.24
N LEU A 177 1.64 -6.53 8.70
CA LEU A 177 1.63 -7.79 7.97
C LEU A 177 0.53 -8.64 8.58
N VAL A 178 -0.51 -8.91 7.80
CA VAL A 178 -1.35 -10.07 8.08
C VAL A 178 -0.63 -11.24 7.41
N ASP A 179 -0.23 -12.24 8.18
CA ASP A 179 0.28 -13.48 7.61
C ASP A 179 -0.78 -14.00 6.64
N GLY A 180 -0.49 -13.86 5.35
CA GLY A 180 -1.33 -14.40 4.30
C GLY A 180 -1.30 -15.91 4.50
N VAL A 181 -2.42 -16.47 4.94
CA VAL A 181 -2.58 -17.93 4.98
C VAL A 181 -2.20 -18.42 3.60
N ALA A 182 -1.08 -19.15 3.51
CA ALA A 182 -0.66 -19.78 2.27
C ALA A 182 -1.87 -20.51 1.70
N ARG A 183 -2.14 -20.31 0.40
CA ARG A 183 -3.17 -21.07 -0.32
C ARG A 183 -2.78 -22.55 -0.34
N GLN A 184 -3.03 -23.26 0.75
CA GLN A 184 -3.13 -24.71 0.83
C GLN A 184 -4.22 -25.03 1.85
N TRP A 185 -5.45 -24.68 1.52
CA TRP A 185 -6.56 -25.54 1.89
C TRP A 185 -6.43 -26.80 1.05
N ILE A 186 -5.56 -27.73 1.47
CA ILE A 186 -5.87 -29.13 1.26
C ILE A 186 -7.08 -29.32 2.16
N ALA A 187 -8.28 -29.19 1.58
CA ALA A 187 -9.47 -29.69 2.24
C ALA A 187 -9.15 -31.14 2.61
N PRO A 188 -9.14 -31.52 3.90
CA PRO A 188 -9.06 -32.93 4.23
C PRO A 188 -10.24 -33.56 3.49
N ASN A 189 -9.98 -34.57 2.67
CA ASN A 189 -11.02 -35.32 1.98
C ASN A 189 -11.93 -35.95 3.03
N VAL A 190 -12.91 -35.20 3.52
CA VAL A 190 -13.86 -35.62 4.57
C VAL A 190 -14.63 -36.86 4.10
N GLY A 191 -14.76 -37.04 2.77
CA GLY A 191 -15.30 -38.24 2.15
C GLY A 191 -14.50 -39.53 2.41
N LEU A 192 -13.16 -39.47 2.51
CA LEU A 192 -12.34 -40.65 2.81
C LEU A 192 -12.44 -41.05 4.27
N VAL A 193 -12.54 -40.08 5.19
CA VAL A 193 -12.72 -40.35 6.63
C VAL A 193 -14.11 -40.95 6.90
N ALA A 194 -15.15 -40.43 6.24
CA ALA A 194 -16.51 -40.97 6.33
C ALA A 194 -16.60 -42.40 5.76
N LEU A 195 -15.96 -42.67 4.61
CA LEU A 195 -15.93 -44.02 4.03
C LEU A 195 -15.19 -45.02 4.92
N LEU A 196 -14.03 -44.65 5.48
CA LEU A 196 -13.30 -45.52 6.40
C LEU A 196 -14.08 -45.80 7.69
N TRP A 197 -14.83 -44.82 8.19
CA TRP A 197 -15.68 -44.99 9.36
C TRP A 197 -16.87 -45.93 9.09
N VAL A 198 -17.50 -45.81 7.91
CA VAL A 198 -18.58 -46.72 7.48
C VAL A 198 -18.05 -48.13 7.25
N PHE A 199 -16.89 -48.29 6.61
CA PHE A 199 -16.25 -49.60 6.44
C PHE A 199 -15.86 -50.25 7.76
N TYR A 200 -15.31 -49.48 8.71
CA TYR A 200 -14.99 -49.97 10.05
C TYR A 200 -16.23 -50.49 10.77
N HIS A 201 -17.35 -49.76 10.71
CA HIS A 201 -18.60 -50.23 11.30
C HIS A 201 -19.17 -51.45 10.59
N LEU A 202 -19.13 -51.52 9.26
CA LEU A 202 -19.60 -52.68 8.50
C LEU A 202 -18.76 -53.95 8.76
N CYS A 203 -17.46 -53.82 8.95
CA CYS A 203 -16.58 -54.95 9.31
C CYS A 203 -16.73 -55.39 10.77
N SER A 204 -17.23 -54.54 11.68
CA SER A 204 -17.43 -54.89 13.09
C SER A 204 -18.72 -55.69 13.38
N PHE A 205 -19.56 -55.90 12.35
CA PHE A 205 -20.83 -56.62 12.44
C PHE A 205 -20.79 -58.06 11.87
N PHE A 206 -19.61 -58.56 11.49
CA PHE A 206 -19.33 -59.96 11.18
C PHE A 206 -18.26 -60.50 12.13
#